data_AF-A0A557WMB9-F1
#
_entry.id   AF-A0A557WMB9-F1
#
_cell.length_a   1.000
_cell.length_b   1.000
_cell.length_c   1.000
_cell.angle_alpha   90.00
_cell.angle_beta   90.00
_cell.angle_gamma   90.00
#
_symmetry.space_group_name_H-M   'P 1'
#
loop_
_entity.id
_entity.type
_entity.pdbx_description
1 polymer ?
#
loop_
_entity_poly.entity_id
_entity_poly.type
_entity_poly.pdbx_seq_one_letter_code
_entity_poly.pdbx_strand_id
1 'polypeptide(L)'
;MDPFHVVALAGTKLDLIRQRIQQQTLGRRGHTGDPLYGIRRIARTRLQLLSPRQYTRLTEVLDGDDHLAVKVAWLIYQKIIAAYADPNRRHGKKAMTRLIESIRRGVPAGLEEIAQLGRTLSRRRADIL
;
A
#
# COMPACT_ATOMS: atom_id res chain seq x y z
N MET A 1 11.38 13.25 8.61
CA MET A 1 11.18 12.18 7.59
C MET A 1 10.54 12.84 6.39
N ASP A 2 11.10 12.69 5.19
CA ASP A 2 10.58 13.35 3.99
C ASP A 2 9.61 12.45 3.19
N PRO A 3 8.91 12.99 2.16
CA PRO A 3 7.97 12.23 1.34
C PRO A 3 8.57 10.98 0.68
N PHE A 4 9.84 11.01 0.26
CA PHE A 4 10.48 9.85 -0.36
C PHE A 4 10.56 8.69 0.64
N HIS A 5 11.00 8.96 1.86
CA HIS A 5 11.06 7.96 2.92
C HIS A 5 9.67 7.43 3.29
N VAL A 6 8.64 8.27 3.23
CA VAL A 6 7.25 7.84 3.53
C VAL A 6 6.73 6.89 2.46
N VAL A 7 6.91 7.21 1.18
CA VAL A 7 6.53 6.34 0.06
C VAL A 7 7.33 5.03 0.11
N ALA A 8 8.63 5.09 0.40
CA ALA A 8 9.47 3.91 0.55
C ALA A 8 8.97 2.99 1.68
N LEU A 9 8.68 3.56 2.86
CA LEU A 9 8.14 2.82 4.00
C LEU A 9 6.81 2.14 3.67
N ALA A 10 5.87 2.87 3.05
CA ALA A 10 4.58 2.32 2.66
C ALA A 10 4.73 1.17 1.64
N GLY A 11 5.64 1.32 0.68
CA GLY A 11 5.94 0.25 -0.27
C GLY A 11 6.57 -0.97 0.39
N THR A 12 7.45 -0.80 1.37
CA THR A 12 7.98 -1.92 2.16
C THR A 12 6.87 -2.66 2.91
N LYS A 13 5.90 -1.93 3.49
CA LYS A 13 4.75 -2.56 4.16
C LYS A 13 3.84 -3.31 3.20
N LEU A 14 3.61 -2.77 1.99
CA LEU A 14 2.94 -3.49 0.91
C LEU A 14 3.66 -4.80 0.57
N ASP A 15 4.98 -4.78 0.42
CA ASP A 15 5.75 -5.99 0.10
C ASP A 15 5.71 -7.04 1.22
N LEU A 16 5.74 -6.62 2.49
CA LEU A 16 5.64 -7.54 3.63
C LEU A 16 4.28 -8.23 3.67
N ILE A 17 3.18 -7.47 3.56
CA ILE A 17 1.83 -8.04 3.52
C ILE A 17 1.69 -9.00 2.35
N ARG A 18 2.15 -8.59 1.16
CA ARG A 18 2.12 -9.42 -0.05
C ARG A 18 2.87 -10.75 0.15
N GLN A 19 4.05 -10.72 0.77
CA GLN A 19 4.84 -11.93 1.04
C GLN A 19 4.17 -12.83 2.08
N ARG A 20 3.62 -12.24 3.15
CA ARG A 20 2.90 -12.96 4.20
C ARG A 20 1.66 -13.66 3.65
N ILE A 21 0.80 -12.94 2.93
CA ILE A 21 -0.42 -13.52 2.34
C ILE A 21 -0.04 -14.62 1.36
N GLN A 22 0.95 -14.41 0.48
CA GLN A 22 1.41 -15.45 -0.44
C GLN A 22 1.88 -16.71 0.29
N GLN A 23 2.60 -16.56 1.41
CA GLN A 23 3.04 -17.68 2.24
C GLN A 23 1.88 -18.38 2.94
N GLN A 24 0.90 -17.64 3.44
CA GLN A 24 -0.29 -18.20 4.07
C GLN A 24 -1.12 -19.01 3.08
N THR A 25 -1.33 -18.50 1.86
CA THR A 25 -2.14 -19.16 0.83
C THR A 25 -1.43 -20.35 0.19
N LEU A 26 -0.11 -20.30 0.01
CA LEU A 26 0.63 -21.37 -0.70
C LEU A 26 1.48 -22.27 0.20
N GLY A 27 1.60 -21.97 1.49
CA GLY A 27 2.46 -22.71 2.43
C GLY A 27 3.96 -22.57 2.18
N ARG A 28 4.38 -21.67 1.28
CA ARG A 28 5.79 -21.45 0.90
C ARG A 28 6.07 -20.03 0.45
N ARG A 29 7.34 -19.66 0.35
CA ARG A 29 7.75 -18.39 -0.27
C ARG A 29 7.24 -18.33 -1.72
N GLY A 30 6.86 -17.12 -2.13
CA GLY A 30 6.42 -16.86 -3.51
C GLY A 30 7.55 -16.83 -4.53
N HIS A 31 7.29 -17.37 -5.72
CA HIS A 31 8.19 -17.42 -6.86
C HIS A 31 7.45 -17.25 -8.20
N THR A 32 8.21 -17.28 -9.29
CA THR A 32 7.69 -17.04 -10.64
C THR A 32 6.53 -18.00 -10.93
N GLY A 33 5.41 -17.44 -11.40
CA GLY A 33 4.15 -18.17 -11.61
C GLY A 33 3.10 -17.87 -10.54
N ASP A 34 3.50 -17.53 -9.32
CA ASP A 34 2.54 -17.27 -8.26
C ASP A 34 1.82 -15.93 -8.44
N PRO A 35 0.51 -15.82 -8.10
CA PRO A 35 -0.29 -14.63 -8.37
C PRO A 35 0.31 -13.34 -7.78
N LEU A 36 0.52 -13.28 -6.46
CA LEU A 36 1.03 -12.08 -5.78
C LEU A 36 2.51 -11.83 -6.10
N TYR A 37 3.30 -12.86 -6.37
CA TYR A 37 4.67 -12.69 -6.84
C TYR A 37 4.73 -12.08 -8.25
N GLY A 38 3.80 -12.47 -9.12
CA GLY A 38 3.68 -12.01 -10.50
C GLY A 38 3.34 -10.53 -10.62
N ILE A 39 2.55 -9.98 -9.70
CA ILE A 39 2.16 -8.55 -9.69
C ILE A 39 3.11 -7.65 -8.89
N ARG A 40 4.17 -8.18 -8.26
CA ARG A 40 5.00 -7.43 -7.30
C ARG A 40 5.52 -6.08 -7.81
N ARG A 41 5.90 -6.00 -9.09
CA ARG A 41 6.38 -4.75 -9.72
C ARG A 41 5.22 -3.81 -10.03
N ILE A 42 4.14 -4.35 -10.59
CA ILE A 42 2.93 -3.60 -10.99
C ILE A 42 2.28 -2.95 -9.77
N ALA A 43 2.23 -3.66 -8.64
CA ALA A 43 1.69 -3.14 -7.39
C ALA A 43 2.46 -1.90 -6.86
N ARG A 44 3.74 -1.74 -7.20
CA ARG A 44 4.55 -0.56 -6.81
C ARG A 44 4.48 0.59 -7.81
N THR A 45 3.99 0.35 -9.02
CA THR A 45 3.83 1.38 -10.05
C THR A 45 2.71 2.35 -9.66
N ARG A 46 2.90 3.64 -9.93
CA ARG A 46 1.87 4.65 -9.68
C ARG A 46 0.66 4.37 -10.57
N LEU A 47 -0.55 4.53 -10.02
CA LEU A 47 -1.79 4.21 -10.74
C LEU A 47 -1.88 4.88 -12.12
N GLN A 48 -1.49 6.14 -12.24
CA GLN A 48 -1.51 6.90 -13.50
C GLN A 48 -0.50 6.43 -14.55
N LEU A 49 0.47 5.60 -14.16
CA LEU A 49 1.51 5.05 -15.04
C LEU A 49 1.22 3.60 -15.45
N LEU A 50 0.13 3.01 -14.95
CA LEU A 50 -0.28 1.67 -15.32
C LEU A 50 -0.96 1.69 -16.68
N SER A 51 -0.54 0.80 -17.58
CA SER A 51 -1.34 0.53 -18.77
C SER A 51 -2.66 -0.15 -18.38
N PRO A 52 -3.73 -0.06 -19.20
CA PRO A 52 -4.99 -0.74 -18.93
C PRO A 52 -4.80 -2.24 -18.66
N ARG A 53 -3.96 -2.91 -19.46
CA ARG A 53 -3.62 -4.33 -19.28
C ARG A 53 -2.92 -4.62 -17.94
N GLN A 54 -2.02 -3.75 -17.50
CA GLN A 54 -1.36 -3.90 -16.20
C GLN A 54 -2.34 -3.68 -15.06
N TYR A 55 -3.22 -2.68 -15.17
CA TYR A 55 -4.26 -2.42 -14.19
C TYR A 55 -5.22 -3.60 -14.06
N THR A 56 -5.76 -4.11 -15.17
CA THR A 56 -6.63 -5.30 -15.19
C THR A 56 -5.96 -6.50 -14.52
N ARG A 57 -4.73 -6.84 -14.92
CA ARG A 57 -3.99 -7.96 -14.31
C ARG A 57 -3.77 -7.76 -12.80
N LEU A 58 -3.49 -6.53 -12.39
CA LEU A 58 -3.30 -6.20 -10.98
C LEU A 58 -4.59 -6.40 -10.20
N THR A 59 -5.71 -5.85 -10.68
CA THR A 59 -7.00 -5.93 -9.99
C THR A 59 -7.53 -7.36 -9.95
N GLU A 60 -7.43 -8.13 -11.04
CA GLU A 60 -7.80 -9.55 -11.08
C GLU A 60 -7.10 -10.35 -9.97
N VAL A 61 -5.80 -10.14 -9.79
CA VAL A 61 -5.06 -10.81 -8.71
C VAL A 61 -5.49 -10.28 -7.34
N LEU A 62 -5.63 -8.97 -7.16
CA LEU A 62 -5.98 -8.37 -5.88
C LEU A 62 -7.42 -8.64 -5.44
N ASP A 63 -8.30 -9.01 -6.37
CA ASP A 63 -9.72 -9.30 -6.13
C ASP A 63 -9.98 -10.77 -5.75
N GLY A 64 -8.93 -11.60 -5.70
CA GLY A 64 -9.04 -12.95 -5.15
C GLY A 64 -9.36 -12.94 -3.64
N ASP A 65 -10.11 -13.94 -3.18
CA ASP A 65 -10.67 -14.01 -1.82
C ASP A 65 -9.61 -13.86 -0.71
N ASP A 66 -8.45 -14.47 -0.89
CA ASP A 66 -7.35 -14.43 0.09
C ASP A 66 -6.50 -13.14 0.02
N HIS A 67 -6.71 -12.30 -0.99
CA HIS A 67 -5.79 -11.20 -1.31
C HIS A 67 -6.26 -9.82 -0.83
N LEU A 68 -7.40 -9.74 -0.13
CA LEU A 68 -7.97 -8.48 0.35
C LEU A 68 -6.97 -7.62 1.14
N ALA A 69 -6.16 -8.23 2.02
CA ALA A 69 -5.17 -7.49 2.80
C ALA A 69 -4.12 -6.80 1.91
N VAL A 70 -3.71 -7.46 0.81
CA VAL A 70 -2.78 -6.90 -0.17
C VAL A 70 -3.45 -5.78 -0.95
N LYS A 71 -4.73 -5.94 -1.33
CA LYS A 71 -5.51 -4.91 -2.02
C LYS A 71 -5.63 -3.64 -1.18
N VAL A 72 -5.94 -3.77 0.11
CA VAL A 72 -6.00 -2.63 1.04
C VAL A 72 -4.65 -1.95 1.16
N ALA A 73 -3.56 -2.70 1.31
CA ALA A 73 -2.20 -2.16 1.38
C ALA A 73 -1.82 -1.39 0.10
N TRP A 74 -2.15 -1.95 -1.07
CA TRP A 74 -1.92 -1.30 -2.35
C TRP A 74 -2.69 0.02 -2.46
N LEU A 75 -3.97 0.04 -2.09
CA LEU A 75 -4.78 1.27 -2.08
C LEU A 75 -4.19 2.34 -1.16
N ILE A 76 -3.71 1.97 0.02
CA ILE A 76 -3.05 2.89 0.96
C ILE A 76 -1.77 3.45 0.35
N TYR A 77 -0.94 2.58 -0.24
CA TYR A 77 0.29 2.99 -0.92
C TYR A 77 0.01 3.99 -2.05
N GLN A 78 -1.00 3.73 -2.90
CA GLN A 78 -1.39 4.67 -3.96
C GLN A 78 -1.94 5.99 -3.41
N LYS A 79 -2.74 5.96 -2.33
CA LYS A 79 -3.25 7.18 -1.67
C LYS A 79 -2.11 8.05 -1.11
N ILE A 80 -1.07 7.44 -0.56
CA ILE A 80 0.13 8.17 -0.08
C ILE A 80 0.85 8.85 -1.24
N ILE A 81 1.07 8.13 -2.35
CA ILE A 81 1.67 8.71 -3.56
C ILE A 81 0.83 9.88 -4.08
N ALA A 82 -0.48 9.68 -4.20
CA ALA A 82 -1.39 10.71 -4.71
C ALA A 82 -1.39 11.97 -3.82
N ALA A 83 -1.36 11.80 -2.49
CA ALA A 83 -1.31 12.93 -1.56
C ALA A 83 -0.03 13.77 -1.72
N TYR A 84 1.12 13.14 -1.99
CA TYR A 84 2.37 13.88 -2.22
C TYR A 84 2.53 14.41 -3.65
N ALA A 85 1.87 13.78 -4.62
CA ALA A 85 1.88 14.22 -6.02
C ALA A 85 0.81 15.29 -6.32
N ASP A 86 -0.04 15.64 -5.35
CA ASP A 86 -1.10 16.63 -5.53
C ASP A 86 -0.49 18.01 -5.82
N PRO A 87 -0.81 18.65 -6.96
CA PRO A 87 -0.29 19.97 -7.29
C PRO A 87 -0.74 21.04 -6.29
N ASN A 88 -1.87 20.82 -5.60
CA ASN A 88 -2.32 21.66 -4.50
C ASN A 88 -1.84 21.08 -3.16
N ARG A 89 -0.80 21.69 -2.61
CA ARG A 89 -0.21 21.27 -1.32
C ARG A 89 -1.22 21.18 -0.17
N ARG A 90 -2.24 22.05 -0.13
CA ARG A 90 -3.27 22.01 0.93
C ARG A 90 -4.17 20.78 0.77
N HIS A 91 -4.52 20.42 -0.47
CA HIS A 91 -5.30 19.22 -0.76
C HIS A 91 -4.51 17.96 -0.41
N GLY A 92 -3.25 17.87 -0.84
CA GLY A 92 -2.35 16.77 -0.50
C GLY A 92 -2.19 16.57 1.00
N LYS A 93 -1.90 17.66 1.74
CA LYS A 93 -1.81 17.63 3.22
C LYS A 93 -3.11 17.17 3.88
N LYS A 94 -4.27 17.61 3.37
CA LYS A 94 -5.59 17.20 3.87
C LYS A 94 -5.86 15.71 3.60
N ALA A 95 -5.49 15.22 2.42
CA ALA A 95 -5.63 13.81 2.06
C ALA A 95 -4.73 12.91 2.94
N MET A 96 -3.46 13.28 3.11
CA MET A 96 -2.53 12.56 3.97
C MET A 96 -2.98 12.57 5.43
N THR A 97 -3.45 13.72 5.93
CA THR A 97 -4.03 13.86 7.28
C THR A 97 -5.17 12.86 7.50
N ARG A 98 -6.16 12.84 6.59
CA ARG A 98 -7.32 11.94 6.67
C ARG A 98 -6.91 10.48 6.63
N LEU A 99 -5.91 10.13 5.82
CA LEU A 99 -5.39 8.78 5.74
C LEU A 99 -4.77 8.33 7.07
N ILE A 100 -3.90 9.17 7.65
CA ILE A 100 -3.27 8.90 8.96
C ILE A 100 -4.33 8.73 10.05
N GLU A 101 -5.31 9.63 10.09
CA GLU A 101 -6.40 9.57 11.08
C GLU A 101 -7.27 8.32 10.90
N SER A 102 -7.55 7.92 9.66
CA SER A 102 -8.29 6.70 9.38
C SER A 102 -7.58 5.46 9.89
N ILE A 103 -6.28 5.32 9.63
CA ILE A 103 -5.49 4.16 10.09
C ILE A 103 -5.37 4.19 11.62
N ARG A 104 -5.21 5.37 12.23
CA ARG A 104 -5.08 5.53 13.68
C ARG A 104 -6.36 5.12 14.43
N ARG A 105 -7.54 5.31 13.84
CA ARG A 105 -8.80 4.85 14.43
C ARG A 105 -8.89 3.32 14.55
N GLY A 106 -8.12 2.61 13.76
CA GLY A 106 -8.04 1.16 13.78
C GLY A 106 -8.02 0.58 12.38
N VAL A 107 -7.55 -0.65 12.29
CA VAL A 107 -7.64 -1.49 11.10
C VAL A 107 -8.17 -2.86 11.53
N PRO A 108 -8.91 -3.57 10.65
CA PRO A 108 -9.28 -4.96 10.88
C PRO A 108 -8.07 -5.85 11.23
N ALA A 109 -8.34 -6.98 11.90
CA ALA A 109 -7.36 -8.03 12.10
C ALA A 109 -6.77 -8.50 10.76
N GLY A 110 -5.49 -8.88 10.72
CA GLY A 110 -4.79 -9.23 9.49
C GLY A 110 -4.23 -8.02 8.72
N LEU A 111 -4.22 -6.81 9.31
CA LEU A 111 -3.59 -5.61 8.72
C LEU A 111 -2.53 -5.00 9.65
N GLU A 112 -1.80 -5.84 10.38
CA GLU A 112 -0.83 -5.46 11.42
C GLU A 112 0.27 -4.54 10.86
N GLU A 113 0.74 -4.78 9.64
CA GLU A 113 1.73 -3.95 8.97
C GLU A 113 1.19 -2.56 8.63
N ILE A 114 -0.11 -2.44 8.32
CA ILE A 114 -0.77 -1.14 8.14
C ILE A 114 -0.93 -0.43 9.48
N ALA A 115 -1.28 -1.13 10.56
CA ALA A 115 -1.31 -0.56 11.90
C ALA A 115 0.09 -0.04 12.32
N GLN A 116 1.16 -0.77 11.99
CA GLN A 116 2.54 -0.30 12.18
C GLN A 116 2.85 0.94 11.34
N LEU A 117 2.47 0.96 10.06
CA LEU A 117 2.62 2.13 9.19
C LEU A 117 1.92 3.35 9.80
N GLY A 118 0.65 3.22 10.18
CA GLY A 118 -0.13 4.31 10.78
C GLY A 118 0.49 4.87 12.05
N ARG A 119 1.02 4.01 12.94
CA ARG A 119 1.76 4.44 14.14
C ARG A 119 2.98 5.29 13.78
N THR A 120 3.77 4.86 12.80
CA THR A 120 4.95 5.62 12.34
C THR A 120 4.53 6.96 11.71
N LEU A 121 3.53 6.96 10.82
CA LEU A 121 3.06 8.19 10.18
C LEU A 121 2.49 9.18 11.20
N SER A 122 1.72 8.69 12.18
CA SER A 122 1.17 9.54 13.25
C SER A 122 2.27 10.14 14.12
N ARG A 123 3.31 9.38 14.46
CA ARG A 123 4.45 9.88 15.25
C ARG A 123 5.25 10.94 14.50
N ARG A 124 5.37 10.80 13.18
CA ARG A 124 6.14 11.69 12.31
C ARG A 124 5.26 12.75 11.64
N ARG A 125 4.03 12.95 12.12
CA ARG A 125 3.02 13.83 11.50
C ARG A 125 3.53 15.26 11.26
N ALA A 126 4.32 15.80 12.18
CA ALA A 126 4.91 17.14 12.07
C ALA A 126 5.92 17.25 10.91
N ASP A 127 6.65 16.17 10.61
CA ASP A 127 7.66 16.16 9.55
C ASP A 127 7.03 15.95 8.16
N ILE A 128 5.93 15.20 8.09
CA ILE A 128 5.43 14.63 6.83
C ILE A 128 4.22 15.37 6.24
N LEU A 129 3.69 16.39 6.94
CA LEU A 129 2.51 17.19 6.56
C LEU A 129 2.83 18.68 6.37
#